data_AF-A0A2N0NNU0-F1
#
_entry.id   AF-A0A2N0NNU0-F1
#
_cell.length_a   1.000
_cell.length_b   1.000
_cell.length_c   1.000
_cell.angle_alpha   90.00
_cell.angle_beta   90.00
_cell.angle_gamma   90.00
#
_symmetry.space_group_name_H-M   'P 1'
#
loop_
_entity.id
_entity.type
_entity.pdbx_description
1 polymer ?
#
loop_
_entity_poly.entity_id
_entity_poly.type
_entity_poly.pdbx_seq_one_letter_code
_entity_poly.pdbx_strand_id
1 'polypeptide(L)'
;MNILAFLIDNEIKSKVFIAVSKYCCYLCGLYIDLARKHGYRISFSGYHMKLYGRWILPHVKNKDFKAGSLKYILKCLDRIIKQKLNHDDTKSLSADPDSPGNSPDPDYSDGNYLYEYVGSFKVNNNNTYSFSRR
;
A
#
# COMPACT_ATOMS: atom_id res chain seq x y z
N MET A 1 9.28 -2.49 12.04
CA MET A 1 9.64 -1.07 11.74
C MET A 1 10.23 -0.33 12.94
N ASN A 2 10.70 -1.02 13.98
CA ASN A 2 11.18 -0.40 15.22
C ASN A 2 12.43 0.46 15.03
N ILE A 3 13.27 0.13 14.04
CA ILE A 3 14.45 0.95 13.73
C ILE A 3 14.07 2.35 13.24
N LEU A 4 12.99 2.49 12.46
CA LEU A 4 12.55 3.80 12.02
C LEU A 4 11.97 4.60 13.19
N ALA A 5 11.20 3.95 14.06
CA ALA A 5 10.71 4.58 15.28
C ALA A 5 11.86 5.09 16.17
N PHE A 6 12.91 4.28 16.33
CA PHE A 6 14.12 4.69 17.05
C PHE A 6 14.79 5.91 16.43
N LEU A 7 14.93 5.96 15.10
CA LEU A 7 15.50 7.12 14.41
C LEU A 7 14.67 8.40 14.64
N ILE A 8 13.34 8.26 14.62
CA ILE A 8 12.42 9.37 14.84
C ILE A 8 12.48 9.85 16.29
N ASP A 9 12.45 8.92 17.26
CA ASP A 9 12.44 9.23 18.69
C ASP A 9 13.74 9.88 19.17
N ASN A 10 14.85 9.59 18.50
CA ASN A 10 16.16 10.18 18.79
C ASN A 10 16.54 11.29 17.80
N GLU A 11 15.63 11.70 16.91
CA GLU A 11 15.84 12.71 15.86
C GLU A 11 17.12 12.51 15.02
N ILE A 12 17.47 11.26 14.76
CA ILE A 12 18.68 10.91 14.01
C ILE A 12 18.44 11.17 12.53
N LYS A 13 18.91 12.34 12.06
CA LYS A 13 18.79 12.80 10.67
C LYS A 13 20.00 12.46 9.79
N SER A 14 20.97 11.70 10.32
CA SER A 14 22.10 11.20 9.54
C SER A 14 21.63 10.31 8.38
N LYS A 15 22.51 10.10 7.40
CA LYS A 15 22.19 9.23 6.26
C LYS A 15 22.07 7.79 6.76
N VAL A 16 20.91 7.17 6.57
CA VAL A 16 20.64 5.78 6.97
C VAL A 16 20.16 4.98 5.75
N PHE A 17 20.69 3.77 5.60
CA PHE A 17 20.19 2.80 4.63
C PHE A 17 19.41 1.69 5.34
N ILE A 18 18.17 1.45 4.91
CA ILE A 18 17.29 0.42 5.46
C ILE A 18 17.01 -0.62 4.37
N ALA A 19 17.65 -1.78 4.45
CA ALA A 19 17.23 -2.94 3.67
C ALA A 19 15.96 -3.53 4.30
N VAL A 20 14.90 -3.65 3.52
CA VAL A 20 13.67 -4.33 3.95
C VAL A 20 13.48 -5.64 3.19
N SER A 21 12.87 -6.63 3.83
CA SER A 21 12.61 -7.91 3.19
C SER A 21 11.47 -7.81 2.18
N LYS A 22 11.32 -8.84 1.32
CA LYS A 22 10.16 -9.00 0.41
C LYS A 22 8.79 -8.95 1.11
N TYR A 23 8.77 -9.13 2.43
CA TYR A 23 7.57 -9.07 3.27
C TYR A 23 7.30 -7.67 3.82
N CYS A 24 8.07 -6.66 3.40
CA CYS A 24 7.78 -5.28 3.72
C CYS A 24 6.53 -4.83 2.96
N CYS A 25 5.44 -4.58 3.70
CA CYS A 25 4.22 -4.05 3.07
C CYS A 25 4.39 -2.63 2.57
N TYR A 26 3.49 -2.30 1.67
CA TYR A 26 3.21 -0.95 1.20
C TYR A 26 3.12 0.09 2.35
N LEU A 27 2.47 -0.25 3.47
CA LEU A 27 2.34 0.63 4.64
C LEU A 27 3.68 1.00 5.28
N CYS A 28 4.65 0.08 5.29
CA CYS A 28 6.00 0.39 5.76
C CYS A 28 6.68 1.41 4.84
N GLY A 29 6.52 1.25 3.52
CA GLY A 29 7.05 2.19 2.53
C GLY A 29 6.47 3.59 2.72
N LEU A 30 5.16 3.70 2.89
CA LEU A 30 4.50 4.99 3.17
C LEU A 30 5.04 5.66 4.44
N TYR A 31 5.30 4.88 5.48
CA TYR A 31 5.82 5.40 6.74
C TYR A 31 7.27 5.90 6.59
N ILE A 32 8.10 5.20 5.81
CA ILE A 32 9.46 5.65 5.45
C ILE A 32 9.40 6.94 4.61
N ASP A 33 8.50 7.00 3.62
CA ASP A 33 8.33 8.19 2.79
C ASP A 33 7.87 9.42 3.60
N LEU A 34 7.02 9.21 4.61
CA LEU A 34 6.64 10.28 5.52
C LEU A 34 7.84 10.75 6.35
N ALA A 35 8.65 9.85 6.89
CA ALA A 35 9.89 10.24 7.56
C ALA A 35 10.81 11.05 6.62
N ARG A 36 10.96 10.65 5.36
CA ARG A 36 11.73 11.43 4.37
C ARG A 36 11.17 12.84 4.16
N LYS A 37 9.84 13.00 4.11
CA LYS A 37 9.18 14.31 4.01
C LYS A 37 9.43 15.20 5.22
N HIS A 38 9.65 14.61 6.39
CA HIS A 38 10.03 15.31 7.62
C HIS A 38 11.55 15.57 7.73
N GLY A 39 12.32 15.36 6.65
CA GLY A 39 13.74 15.71 6.58
C GLY A 39 14.71 14.58 6.96
N TYR A 40 14.22 13.36 7.21
CA TYR A 40 15.10 12.23 7.50
C TYR A 40 15.76 11.69 6.23
N ARG A 41 17.09 11.54 6.24
CA ARG A 41 17.89 11.11 5.09
C ARG A 41 17.94 9.58 4.98
N ILE A 42 16.81 8.97 4.66
CA ILE A 42 16.66 7.52 4.59
C ILE A 42 16.65 7.05 3.14
N SER A 43 17.51 6.09 2.83
CA SER A 43 17.48 5.28 1.61
C SER A 43 16.98 3.88 1.97
N PHE A 44 16.14 3.27 1.13
CA PHE A 44 15.63 1.92 1.41
C PHE A 44 15.50 1.08 0.13
N SER A 45 15.60 -0.23 0.25
CA SER A 45 15.48 -1.20 -0.84
C SER A 45 14.67 -2.43 -0.42
N GLY A 46 14.06 -3.13 -1.40
CA GLY A 46 13.34 -4.38 -1.17
C GLY A 46 11.87 -4.24 -0.75
N TYR A 47 11.26 -3.06 -0.91
CA TYR A 47 9.85 -2.87 -0.58
C TYR A 47 8.93 -3.55 -1.59
N HIS A 48 7.78 -4.03 -1.12
CA HIS A 48 6.78 -4.68 -1.96
C HIS A 48 5.44 -3.98 -1.83
N MET A 49 4.67 -3.89 -2.92
CA MET A 49 3.36 -3.20 -2.94
C MET A 49 2.21 -4.01 -2.32
N LYS A 50 2.49 -5.01 -1.48
CA LYS A 50 1.46 -5.81 -0.81
C LYS A 50 0.97 -5.10 0.46
N LEU A 51 -0.34 -5.11 0.69
CA LEU A 51 -0.95 -4.70 1.95
C LEU A 51 -1.05 -5.92 2.87
N TYR A 52 -0.60 -5.79 4.11
CA TYR A 52 -0.75 -6.83 5.14
C TYR A 52 -1.68 -6.31 6.24
N GLY A 53 -2.79 -7.01 6.48
CA GLY A 53 -3.80 -6.59 7.46
C GLY A 53 -3.31 -6.59 8.92
N ARG A 54 -2.23 -7.33 9.22
CA ARG A 54 -1.58 -7.37 10.54
C ARG A 54 -0.50 -6.30 10.73
N TRP A 55 -0.38 -5.35 9.81
CA TRP A 55 0.58 -4.26 9.98
C TRP A 55 0.16 -3.34 11.12
N ILE A 56 1.11 -3.03 12.00
CA ILE A 56 0.90 -2.16 13.15
C ILE A 56 1.75 -0.90 12.97
N LEU A 57 1.12 0.26 13.17
CA LEU A 57 1.80 1.55 13.14
C LEU A 57 2.89 1.58 14.23
N PRO A 58 4.15 1.88 13.88
CA PRO A 58 5.22 1.96 14.86
C PRO A 58 4.92 2.96 15.96
N HIS A 59 5.26 2.59 17.19
CA HIS A 59 5.14 3.49 18.33
C HIS A 59 6.30 4.48 18.31
N VAL A 60 5.97 5.77 18.36
CA VAL A 60 6.93 6.88 18.50
C VAL A 60 6.46 7.80 19.62
N LYS A 61 7.41 8.42 20.33
CA LYS A 61 7.18 9.37 21.42
C LYS A 61 6.50 10.64 20.93
N ASN A 62 6.86 11.09 19.73
CA ASN A 62 6.30 12.29 19.11
C ASN A 62 4.84 12.04 18.67
N LYS A 63 3.89 12.60 19.43
CA LYS A 63 2.45 12.44 19.19
C LYS A 63 2.00 13.07 17.88
N ASP A 64 2.57 14.21 17.50
CA ASP A 64 2.23 14.93 16.27
C ASP A 64 2.70 14.15 15.05
N PHE A 65 3.91 13.60 15.11
CA PHE A 65 4.42 12.72 14.08
C PHE A 65 3.54 11.48 13.94
N LYS A 66 3.13 10.87 15.06
CA LYS A 66 2.24 9.70 15.06
C LYS A 66 0.87 10.02 14.43
N ALA A 67 0.26 11.12 14.84
CA ALA A 67 -1.03 11.58 14.30
C ALA A 67 -0.92 11.93 12.80
N GLY A 68 0.13 12.65 12.41
CA GLY A 68 0.43 12.98 11.02
C GLY A 68 0.68 11.74 10.16
N SER A 69 1.40 10.75 10.70
CA SER A 69 1.64 9.46 10.06
C SER A 69 0.34 8.71 9.78
N LEU A 70 -0.52 8.61 10.79
CA LEU A 70 -1.81 7.95 10.66
C LEU A 70 -2.69 8.65 9.61
N LYS A 71 -2.80 9.98 9.69
CA LYS A 71 -3.55 10.79 8.72
C LYS A 71 -3.05 10.60 7.29
N TYR A 72 -1.74 10.61 7.11
CA TYR A 72 -1.11 10.41 5.80
C TYR A 72 -1.38 9.01 5.24
N ILE A 73 -1.18 7.97 6.05
CA ILE A 73 -1.40 6.58 5.63
C ILE A 73 -2.86 6.35 5.25
N LEU A 74 -3.81 6.81 6.07
CA LEU A 74 -5.24 6.70 5.77
C LEU A 74 -5.58 7.40 4.45
N LYS A 75 -5.03 8.60 4.21
CA LYS A 75 -5.21 9.33 2.94
C LYS A 75 -4.67 8.53 1.74
N CYS A 76 -3.52 7.88 1.89
CA CYS A 76 -2.96 7.04 0.83
C CYS A 76 -3.78 5.77 0.56
N LEU A 77 -4.29 5.13 1.61
CA LEU A 77 -5.16 3.96 1.49
C LEU A 77 -6.50 4.32 0.82
N ASP A 78 -7.12 5.42 1.25
CA ASP A 78 -8.35 5.94 0.65
C ASP A 78 -8.16 6.23 -0.85
N ARG A 79 -7.01 6.80 -1.23
CA ARG A 79 -6.66 6.98 -2.64
C ARG A 79 -6.56 5.66 -3.41
N ILE A 80 -5.98 4.60 -2.82
CA ILE A 80 -5.88 3.29 -3.48
C ILE A 80 -7.27 2.67 -3.66
N ILE A 81 -8.10 2.71 -2.62
CA ILE A 81 -9.46 2.17 -2.68
C ILE A 81 -10.24 2.88 -3.80
N LYS A 82 -10.18 4.21 -3.84
CA LYS A 82 -10.79 5.03 -4.90
C LYS A 82 -10.26 4.67 -6.30
N GLN A 83 -8.95 4.51 -6.45
CA GLN A 83 -8.36 4.15 -7.74
C GLN A 83 -8.82 2.79 -8.24
N LYS A 84 -9.00 1.81 -7.35
CA LYS A 84 -9.51 0.48 -7.71
C LYS A 84 -10.97 0.54 -8.15
N LEU A 85 -11.82 1.15 -7.33
CA LEU A 85 -13.25 1.27 -7.65
C LEU A 85 -13.46 1.93 -9.02
N ASN A 86 -12.78 3.05 -9.28
CA ASN A 86 -12.90 3.74 -10.57
C ASN A 86 -12.38 2.92 -11.77
N HIS A 87 -11.42 2.01 -11.56
CA HIS A 87 -10.88 1.16 -12.63
C HIS A 87 -11.85 0.02 -12.96
N ASP A 88 -12.42 -0.60 -11.93
CA ASP A 88 -13.38 -1.69 -12.08
C ASP A 88 -14.69 -1.20 -12.72
N ASP A 89 -15.13 0.03 -12.43
CA ASP A 89 -16.33 0.62 -13.04
C ASP A 89 -16.17 0.98 -14.53
N THR A 90 -14.92 1.14 -15.02
CA THR A 90 -14.64 1.47 -16.44
C THR A 90 -14.46 0.20 -17.29
N LYS A 91 -14.14 -0.94 -16.66
CA LYS A 91 -14.29 -2.26 -17.27
C LYS A 91 -15.72 -2.74 -17.00
N SER A 92 -16.69 -2.26 -17.78
CA SER A 92 -17.87 -3.10 -17.98
C SER A 92 -17.37 -4.43 -18.52
N LEU A 93 -17.40 -5.46 -17.69
CA LEU A 93 -17.28 -6.82 -18.16
C LEU A 93 -18.48 -7.01 -19.07
N SER A 94 -18.23 -6.91 -20.38
CA SER A 94 -19.05 -7.57 -21.39
C SER A 94 -19.19 -8.99 -20.89
N ALA A 95 -20.35 -9.34 -20.34
CA ALA A 95 -20.66 -10.71 -20.04
C ALA A 95 -20.66 -11.42 -21.39
N ASP A 96 -19.66 -12.28 -21.63
CA ASP A 96 -19.74 -13.19 -22.76
C ASP A 96 -21.02 -14.01 -22.58
N PRO A 97 -21.84 -14.15 -23.65
CA PRO A 97 -23.11 -14.83 -23.54
C PRO A 97 -22.88 -16.28 -23.11
N ASP A 98 -23.72 -16.76 -22.17
CA ASP A 98 -23.65 -18.10 -21.61
C ASP A 98 -23.56 -19.16 -22.73
N SER A 99 -22.38 -19.76 -22.88
CA SER A 99 -22.19 -20.92 -23.76
C SER A 99 -22.77 -22.16 -23.07
N PRO A 100 -23.56 -23.01 -23.77
CA PRO A 100 -24.14 -24.19 -23.17
C PRO A 100 -23.02 -25.18 -22.82
N GLY A 101 -22.92 -25.52 -21.54
CA GLY A 101 -21.78 -26.24 -20.97
C GLY A 101 -21.53 -27.62 -21.55
N ASN A 102 -20.26 -28.05 -21.45
CA ASN A 102 -19.84 -29.40 -21.11
C ASN A 102 -18.40 -29.39 -20.54
N SER A 103 -18.21 -30.17 -19.48
CA SER A 103 -17.11 -30.47 -18.53
C SER A 103 -15.72 -30.82 -19.12
N PRO A 104 -14.64 -31.09 -18.34
CA PRO A 104 -14.49 -31.22 -16.87
C PRO A 104 -13.40 -30.32 -16.22
N ASP A 105 -13.46 -30.19 -14.89
CA ASP A 105 -12.45 -29.49 -14.08
C ASP A 105 -11.03 -30.08 -14.27
N PRO A 106 -10.01 -29.26 -14.54
CA PRO A 106 -8.64 -29.66 -14.37
C PRO A 106 -8.12 -29.13 -13.03
N ASP A 107 -7.86 -30.06 -12.12
CA ASP A 107 -7.17 -29.83 -10.86
C ASP A 107 -5.74 -29.31 -11.15
N TYR A 108 -5.50 -28.00 -11.04
CA TYR A 108 -4.17 -27.41 -11.14
C TYR A 108 -3.84 -26.54 -9.93
N SER A 109 -3.05 -27.15 -9.07
CA SER A 109 -2.12 -26.57 -8.11
C SER A 109 -1.25 -25.45 -8.71
N ASP A 110 -1.09 -24.39 -7.92
CA ASP A 110 0.03 -23.43 -7.86
C ASP A 110 0.25 -22.43 -9.00
N GLY A 111 0.52 -21.19 -8.59
CA GLY A 111 1.23 -20.17 -9.36
C GLY A 111 0.45 -19.48 -10.48
N ASN A 112 -0.18 -18.32 -10.19
CA ASN A 112 -0.26 -17.31 -11.24
C ASN A 112 0.08 -15.90 -10.74
N TYR A 113 1.09 -15.36 -11.39
CA TYR A 113 1.93 -14.27 -10.94
C TYR A 113 1.30 -12.93 -11.28
N LEU A 114 1.21 -12.11 -10.24
CA LEU A 114 0.96 -10.66 -10.24
C LEU A 114 2.06 -9.92 -11.03
N TYR A 115 2.09 -10.05 -12.36
CA TYR A 115 3.10 -9.41 -13.22
C TYR A 115 2.48 -8.74 -14.44
N GLU A 116 1.52 -7.84 -14.23
CA GLU A 116 1.23 -6.84 -15.26
C GLU A 116 0.46 -5.63 -14.70
N TYR A 117 1.00 -4.87 -13.76
CA TYR A 117 0.48 -3.51 -13.51
C TYR A 117 1.56 -2.56 -12.95
N VAL A 118 2.70 -2.54 -13.64
CA VAL A 118 3.69 -1.45 -13.56
C VAL A 118 3.85 -0.83 -14.95
N GLY A 119 2.71 -0.51 -15.57
CA GLY A 119 2.65 0.31 -16.77
C GLY A 119 2.03 1.65 -16.40
N SER A 120 2.86 2.61 -16.02
CA SER A 120 2.55 4.04 -16.10
C SER A 120 1.40 4.57 -15.23
N PHE A 121 1.70 4.90 -13.97
CA PHE A 121 0.86 5.84 -13.21
C PHE A 121 0.94 7.24 -13.83
N LYS A 122 -0.07 7.62 -14.62
CA LYS A 122 -0.45 9.04 -14.78
C LYS A 122 -1.60 9.34 -13.82
N VAL A 123 -1.34 10.32 -12.96
CA VAL A 123 -2.25 10.86 -11.94
C VAL A 123 -3.44 11.50 -12.63
N ASN A 124 -4.65 11.28 -12.09
CA ASN A 124 -5.67 12.33 -11.99
C ASN A 124 -6.75 11.97 -10.95
N ASN A 125 -7.33 13.02 -10.39
CA ASN A 125 -7.98 13.08 -9.08
C ASN A 125 -9.50 12.83 -9.14
N ASN A 126 -10.10 12.34 -8.04
CA ASN A 126 -11.14 13.03 -7.23
C ASN A 126 -11.97 12.07 -6.36
N ASN A 127 -12.47 12.61 -5.24
CA ASN A 127 -13.08 11.97 -4.04
C ASN A 127 -14.51 11.44 -4.30
N THR A 128 -15.10 10.48 -3.57
CA THR A 128 -15.50 10.46 -2.13
C THR A 128 -16.29 9.15 -1.85
N TYR A 129 -16.28 8.56 -0.64
CA TYR A 129 -17.24 7.48 -0.25
C TYR A 129 -17.77 7.68 1.19
N SER A 130 -19.06 7.40 1.37
CA SER A 130 -19.82 7.43 2.63
C SER A 130 -19.77 6.08 3.36
N PHE A 131 -19.86 6.13 4.69
CA PHE A 131 -19.70 5.00 5.60
C PHE A 131 -21.03 4.70 6.30
N SER A 132 -21.49 3.44 6.27
CA SER A 132 -22.59 2.96 7.12
C SER A 132 -22.11 1.80 7.98
N ARG A 133 -22.19 1.96 9.30
CA ARG A 133 -21.76 0.99 10.32
C ARG A 133 -22.89 -0.02 10.60
N ARG A 134 -22.50 -1.25 10.90
CA ARG A 134 -23.16 -2.03 11.96
C ARG A 134 -22.38 -1.83 13.25
#